data_AF-A0A843E8F1-F1
#
_entry.id   AF-A0A843E8F1-F1
#
_cell.length_a   1.000
_cell.length_b   1.000
_cell.length_c   1.000
_cell.angle_alpha   90.00
_cell.angle_beta   90.00
_cell.angle_gamma   90.00
#
_symmetry.space_group_name_H-M   'P 1'
#
loop_
_entity.id
_entity.type
_entity.pdbx_description
1 polymer ?
#
loop_
_entity_poly.entity_id
_entity_poly.type
_entity_poly.pdbx_seq_one_letter_code
_entity_poly.pdbx_strand_id
1 'polypeptide(L)'
;GRKSELDSLFDITLPDNEKVKLILNVEGQADPNPGYSLVDRALFYASSIIADQRGKDFSGDHYEDLKKVYSVWCVLQPRDKDRNSIIRYRVQGSME
;
A
#
# COMPACT_ATOMS: atom_id res chain seq x y z
N GLY A 1 19.06 -4.82 18.01
CA GLY A 1 19.18 -5.41 16.65
C GLY A 1 19.23 -4.28 15.64
N ARG A 2 19.79 -4.50 14.44
CA ARG A 2 19.70 -3.49 13.37
C ARG A 2 18.26 -3.44 12.86
N LYS A 3 17.73 -2.22 12.72
CA LYS A 3 16.46 -1.94 12.06
C LYS A 3 16.64 -2.14 10.55
N SER A 4 15.73 -2.87 9.92
CA SER A 4 15.67 -3.03 8.47
C SER A 4 14.24 -2.75 8.02
N GLU A 5 14.07 -1.68 7.25
CA GLU A 5 12.83 -1.29 6.58
C GLU A 5 13.14 -1.23 5.08
N LEU A 6 12.24 -1.76 4.27
CA LEU A 6 12.30 -1.67 2.82
C LEU A 6 10.97 -1.13 2.31
N ASP A 7 11.02 -0.03 1.57
CA ASP A 7 9.90 0.53 0.81
C ASP A 7 10.22 0.36 -0.67
N SER A 8 9.44 -0.45 -1.39
CA SER A 8 9.65 -0.68 -2.82
C SER A 8 8.36 -0.53 -3.61
N LEU A 9 8.42 0.28 -4.67
CA LEU A 9 7.32 0.53 -5.59
C LEU A 9 7.48 -0.33 -6.84
N PHE A 10 6.39 -0.97 -7.26
CA PHE A 10 6.34 -1.86 -8.41
C PHE A 10 5.16 -1.53 -9.32
N ASP A 11 5.41 -1.63 -10.63
CA ASP A 11 4.37 -1.78 -11.64
C ASP A 11 4.08 -3.27 -11.85
N ILE A 12 2.84 -3.69 -11.63
CA ILE A 12 2.45 -5.10 -11.67
C ILE A 12 1.31 -5.29 -12.67
N THR A 13 1.34 -6.41 -13.38
CA THR A 13 0.21 -6.90 -14.17
C THR A 13 -0.43 -8.07 -13.43
N LEU A 14 -1.71 -7.95 -13.09
CA LEU A 14 -2.49 -9.00 -12.42
C LEU A 14 -2.88 -10.12 -13.41
N PRO A 15 -3.31 -11.31 -12.93
CA PRO A 15 -3.67 -12.43 -13.80
C PRO A 15 -4.79 -12.14 -14.81
N ASP A 16 -5.64 -11.16 -14.52
CA ASP A 16 -6.71 -10.66 -15.41
C ASP A 16 -6.21 -9.58 -16.39
N ASN A 17 -4.90 -9.34 -16.46
CA ASN A 17 -4.21 -8.31 -17.22
C ASN A 17 -4.43 -6.87 -16.73
N GLU A 18 -5.03 -6.65 -15.55
CA GLU A 18 -5.11 -5.31 -14.95
C GLU A 18 -3.70 -4.82 -14.55
N LYS A 19 -3.35 -3.60 -14.97
CA LYS A 19 -2.08 -2.95 -14.58
C LYS A 19 -2.28 -2.12 -13.32
N VAL A 20 -1.50 -2.39 -12.28
CA VAL A 20 -1.65 -1.79 -10.96
C VAL A 20 -0.31 -1.33 -10.41
N LYS A 21 -0.34 -0.40 -9.45
CA LYS A 21 0.83 -0.02 -8.65
C LYS A 21 0.81 -0.81 -7.34
N LEU A 22 1.95 -1.35 -6.91
CA LEU A 22 2.12 -1.96 -5.59
C LEU A 22 3.25 -1.24 -4.85
N ILE A 23 2.96 -0.75 -3.64
CA ILE A 23 4.00 -0.48 -2.66
C ILE A 23 4.09 -1.65 -1.68
N LEU A 24 5.27 -2.26 -1.60
CA LEU A 24 5.59 -3.30 -0.65
C LEU A 24 6.50 -2.72 0.42
N ASN A 25 6.00 -2.72 1.65
CA ASN A 25 6.77 -2.40 2.83
C ASN A 25 7.10 -3.70 3.58
N VAL A 26 8.38 -3.94 3.87
CA VAL A 26 8.84 -5.10 4.66
C VAL A 26 9.61 -4.62 5.88
N GLU A 27 9.16 -5.03 7.07
CA GLU A 27 9.78 -4.64 8.35
C GLU A 27 10.28 -5.86 9.13
N GLY A 28 11.56 -5.80 9.49
CA GLY A 28 12.25 -6.87 10.21
C GLY A 28 11.94 -6.95 11.70
N GLN A 29 11.38 -5.91 12.33
CA GLN A 29 10.99 -5.91 13.76
C GLN A 29 9.54 -5.43 13.90
N ALA A 30 8.72 -6.11 14.72
CA ALA A 30 7.51 -5.50 15.25
C ALA A 30 7.87 -4.57 16.40
N ASP A 31 8.22 -3.33 16.08
CA ASP A 31 7.97 -2.26 17.02
C ASP A 31 6.45 -2.04 17.06
N PRO A 32 5.75 -2.36 18.17
CA PRO A 32 4.31 -2.22 18.24
C PRO A 32 3.85 -0.77 18.26
N ASN A 33 4.76 0.20 18.38
CA ASN A 33 4.41 1.60 18.48
C ASN A 33 5.49 2.50 17.84
N PRO A 34 5.52 2.61 16.51
CA PRO A 34 6.48 3.47 15.81
C PRO A 34 6.25 4.98 16.03
N GLY A 35 5.29 5.36 16.87
CA GLY A 35 4.91 6.75 17.15
C GLY A 35 3.85 7.32 16.19
N TYR A 36 3.32 6.49 15.27
CA TYR A 36 2.29 6.86 14.31
C TYR A 36 1.40 5.66 13.95
N SER A 37 0.21 5.93 13.39
CA SER A 37 -0.71 4.91 12.86
C SER A 37 -0.14 4.29 11.58
N LEU A 38 -0.01 2.96 11.55
CA LEU A 38 0.41 2.21 10.36
C LEU A 38 -0.58 2.40 9.20
N VAL A 39 -1.87 2.51 9.53
CA VAL A 39 -2.94 2.73 8.54
C VAL A 39 -2.80 4.10 7.90
N ASP A 40 -2.52 5.14 8.71
CA ASP A 40 -2.38 6.51 8.21
C ASP A 40 -1.16 6.60 7.28
N ARG A 41 -0.05 5.95 7.63
CA ARG A 41 1.13 5.88 6.75
C ARG A 41 0.85 5.11 5.47
N ALA A 42 0.16 3.98 5.54
CA ALA A 42 -0.23 3.21 4.37
C ALA A 42 -1.16 4.00 3.43
N LEU A 43 -2.14 4.72 4.00
CA LEU A 43 -3.02 5.63 3.26
C LEU A 43 -2.25 6.79 2.63
N PHE A 44 -1.32 7.39 3.37
CA PHE A 44 -0.46 8.46 2.86
C PHE A 44 0.31 8.01 1.62
N TYR A 45 1.03 6.89 1.70
CA TYR A 45 1.78 6.37 0.55
C TYR A 45 0.88 5.98 -0.62
N ALA A 46 -0.23 5.26 -0.37
CA ALA A 46 -1.16 4.90 -1.43
C ALA A 46 -1.72 6.16 -2.13
N SER A 47 -2.07 7.20 -1.36
CA SER A 47 -2.60 8.47 -1.89
C SER A 47 -1.55 9.23 -2.69
N SER A 48 -0.29 9.26 -2.23
CA SER A 48 0.82 9.88 -2.98
C SER A 48 1.05 9.18 -4.31
N ILE A 49 1.01 7.84 -4.35
CA ILE A 49 1.15 7.07 -5.60
C ILE A 49 -0.04 7.32 -6.53
N ILE A 50 -1.27 7.40 -6.02
CA ILE A 50 -2.44 7.78 -6.81
C ILE A 50 -2.24 9.16 -7.45
N ALA A 51 -1.79 10.15 -6.67
CA ALA A 51 -1.56 11.50 -7.18
C ALA A 51 -0.43 11.54 -8.24
N ASP A 52 0.63 10.76 -8.05
CA ASP A 52 1.79 10.68 -8.96
C ASP A 52 1.44 10.13 -10.35
N GLN A 53 0.32 9.43 -10.49
CA GLN A 53 -0.17 8.94 -11.80
C GLN A 53 -0.58 10.08 -12.74
N ARG A 54 -0.93 11.26 -12.21
CA ARG A 54 -1.39 12.38 -13.04
C ARG A 54 -0.26 12.91 -13.92
N GLY A 55 -0.50 12.94 -15.23
CA GLY A 55 0.49 13.31 -16.23
C GLY A 55 1.48 12.20 -16.60
N LYS A 56 1.38 11.01 -15.99
CA LYS A 56 2.21 9.83 -16.30
C LYS A 56 1.38 8.68 -16.85
N ASP A 57 0.38 8.26 -16.08
CA ASP A 57 -0.48 7.12 -16.38
C ASP A 57 -1.85 7.58 -16.94
N PHE A 58 -2.29 8.80 -16.61
CA PHE A 58 -3.47 9.45 -17.18
C PHE A 58 -3.25 10.97 -17.31
N SER A 59 -4.14 11.69 -17.99
CA SER A 59 -4.02 13.15 -18.15
C SER A 59 -5.37 13.88 -18.03
N GLY A 60 -5.31 15.21 -17.85
CA GLY A 60 -6.52 16.02 -17.69
C GLY A 60 -7.31 15.64 -16.44
N ASP A 61 -8.61 15.40 -16.65
CA ASP A 61 -9.58 14.98 -15.64
C ASP A 61 -10.12 13.55 -15.91
N HIS A 62 -9.37 12.73 -16.66
CA HIS A 62 -9.70 11.33 -16.95
C HIS A 62 -9.40 10.42 -15.76
N TYR A 63 -10.08 10.64 -14.64
CA TYR A 63 -9.89 9.88 -13.41
C TYR A 63 -10.34 8.42 -13.52
N GLU A 64 -11.18 8.09 -14.49
CA GLU A 64 -11.56 6.73 -14.85
C GLU A 64 -10.37 5.85 -15.28
N ASP A 65 -9.27 6.47 -15.73
CA ASP A 65 -8.05 5.77 -16.15
C ASP A 65 -7.06 5.54 -14.98
N LEU A 66 -7.42 5.96 -13.75
CA LEU A 66 -6.58 5.72 -12.58
C LEU A 66 -6.34 4.23 -12.37
N LYS A 67 -5.07 3.85 -12.34
CA LYS A 67 -4.66 2.49 -11.97
C LYS A 67 -4.87 2.31 -10.48
N LYS A 68 -5.35 1.12 -10.12
CA LYS A 68 -5.47 0.71 -8.73
C LYS A 68 -4.11 0.68 -8.05
N VAL A 69 -4.06 1.14 -6.80
CA VAL A 69 -2.87 1.11 -5.95
C VAL A 69 -3.11 0.15 -4.80
N TYR A 70 -2.20 -0.81 -4.63
CA TYR A 70 -2.14 -1.68 -3.47
C TYR A 70 -0.98 -1.27 -2.57
N SER A 71 -1.22 -1.30 -1.26
CA SER A 71 -0.19 -1.18 -0.24
C SER A 71 -0.18 -2.47 0.58
N VAL A 72 0.95 -3.16 0.57
CA VAL A 72 1.15 -4.42 1.31
C VAL A 72 2.26 -4.22 2.32
N TRP A 73 1.97 -4.55 3.57
CA TRP A 73 2.92 -4.45 4.67
C TRP A 73 3.20 -5.84 5.23
N CYS A 74 4.46 -6.24 5.19
CA CYS A 74 4.93 -7.52 5.70
C CYS A 74 5.75 -7.30 6.97
N VAL A 75 5.17 -7.65 8.11
CA VAL A 75 5.87 -7.64 9.40
C VAL A 75 6.44 -9.03 9.66
N LEU A 76 7.77 -9.16 9.66
CA LEU A 76 8.44 -10.47 9.74
C LEU A 76 8.55 -11.03 11.17
N GLN A 77 8.44 -10.18 12.19
CA GLN A 77 8.51 -10.57 13.60
C GLN A 77 7.33 -10.01 14.40
N PRO A 78 6.06 -10.36 14.07
CA PRO A 78 4.88 -9.82 14.74
C PRO A 78 4.77 -10.31 16.19
N ARG A 79 4.01 -9.58 17.02
CA ARG A 79 3.61 -10.04 18.36
C ARG A 79 2.87 -11.36 18.24
N ASP A 80 2.98 -12.23 19.25
CA ASP A 80 2.36 -13.57 19.23
C ASP A 80 0.86 -13.54 18.88
N LYS A 81 0.12 -12.56 19.42
CA LYS A 81 -1.31 -12.39 19.17
C LYS A 81 -1.67 -11.96 17.74
N ASP A 82 -0.72 -11.41 16.98
CA ASP A 82 -0.92 -10.92 15.61
C ASP A 82 -0.32 -11.87 14.56
N ARG A 83 0.27 -13.00 14.99
CA ARG A 83 0.83 -14.00 14.06
C ARG A 83 -0.26 -14.60 13.17
N ASN A 84 0.12 -14.97 11.95
CA ASN A 84 -0.76 -15.59 10.95
C ASN A 84 -2.03 -14.78 10.66
N SER A 85 -1.97 -13.46 10.83
CA SER A 85 -3.09 -12.56 10.59
C SER A 85 -2.91 -11.80 9.28
N ILE A 86 -4.03 -11.46 8.65
CA ILE A 86 -4.10 -10.52 7.53
C ILE A 86 -5.11 -9.46 7.91
N ILE A 87 -4.64 -8.22 8.03
CA ILE A 87 -5.50 -7.06 8.25
C ILE A 87 -5.71 -6.38 6.89
N ARG A 88 -6.96 -6.11 6.53
CA ARG A 88 -7.32 -5.52 5.24
C ARG A 88 -8.11 -4.24 5.44
N TYR A 89 -7.67 -3.18 4.78
CA TYR A 89 -8.38 -1.92 4.63
C TYR A 89 -8.77 -1.73 3.18
N ARG A 90 -9.92 -1.11 2.93
CA ARG A 90 -10.40 -0.82 1.57
C ARG A 90 -11.20 0.48 1.60
N VAL A 91 -10.93 1.36 0.65
CA VAL A 91 -11.82 2.48 0.33
C VAL A 91 -12.87 1.95 -0.64
N GLN A 92 -14.15 2.07 -0.27
CA GLN A 92 -15.28 1.68 -1.11
C GLN A 92 -16.17 2.91 -1.29
N GLY A 93 -16.57 3.19 -2.52
CA GLY A 93 -17.67 4.09 -2.81
C GLY A 93 -18.95 3.29 -3.00
N SER A 94 -20.06 3.81 -2.48
CA SER A 94 -21.40 3.41 -2.90
C SER A 94 -22.03 4.60 -3.61
N MET A 95 -22.45 4.41 -4.86
CA MET A 95 -23.48 5.26 -5.45
C MET A 95 -24.81 4.63 -5.05
N GLU A 96 -25.62 5.35 -4.28
CA GLU A 96 -27.07 5.12 -4.29
C GLU A 96 -27.65 5.59 -5.63
#